data_AF-A0A813EQ78-F1
#
_entry.id   AF-A0A813EQ78-F1
#
_cell.length_a   1.000
_cell.length_b   1.000
_cell.length_c   1.000
_cell.angle_alpha   90.00
_cell.angle_beta   90.00
_cell.angle_gamma   90.00
#
_symmetry.space_group_name_H-M   'P 1'
#
loop_
_entity.id
_entity.type
_entity.pdbx_description
1 polymer ?
#
loop_
_entity_poly.entity_id
_entity_poly.type
_entity_poly.pdbx_seq_one_letter_code
_entity_poly.pdbx_strand_id
1 'polypeptide(L)'
;MGATIGRAVADSESRRKPNARFTGRPLEDGFTPMHTSAGGYVPQSRFLTVDQQINLEREGTAELTNDPRFFVENVIEKRLAAFQALAIITAIMAEESGKTLFELSKEFCWEGEQIVISLIELAGFFMMAGVFFMDLMACAVLSLQLFYTIRLFTIGQTGFDKASRFYSDRKIWVWRERAISFVKWGIVIFMLSTGFMMSAKFYKDGAPESVKEKFKNKSEAVIGNKILAVGTLLVFLDFAWHARRLALDHSETFIECATSVDMISTHRGDLTARLVQRDSSREYEAAGP
;
A
#
# COMPACT_ATOMS: atom_id res chain seq x y z
N MET A 1 -27.65 -3.83 29.97
CA MET A 1 -28.29 -3.14 28.82
C MET A 1 -27.68 -3.72 27.55
N GLY A 2 -28.32 -4.74 26.98
CA GLY A 2 -27.83 -5.45 25.79
C GLY A 2 -28.49 -4.88 24.54
N ALA A 3 -27.68 -4.37 23.61
CA ALA A 3 -28.14 -3.92 22.31
C ALA A 3 -27.93 -5.07 21.30
N THR A 4 -29.04 -5.63 20.86
CA THR A 4 -29.12 -6.66 19.82
C THR A 4 -28.87 -6.02 18.45
N ILE A 5 -27.71 -6.27 17.85
CA ILE A 5 -27.40 -5.81 16.48
C ILE A 5 -27.98 -6.83 15.49
N GLY A 6 -29.02 -6.40 14.77
CA GLY A 6 -29.66 -7.17 13.71
C GLY A 6 -28.72 -7.37 12.51
N ARG A 7 -28.51 -8.63 12.15
CA ARG A 7 -27.70 -9.07 11.01
C ARG A 7 -28.60 -9.10 9.78
N ALA A 8 -28.44 -8.13 8.87
CA ALA A 8 -29.12 -8.14 7.58
C ALA A 8 -28.48 -9.21 6.68
N VAL A 9 -29.30 -10.19 6.30
CA VAL A 9 -29.01 -11.19 5.26
C VAL A 9 -29.24 -10.50 3.91
N ALA A 10 -28.18 -10.33 3.13
CA ALA A 10 -28.30 -9.89 1.74
C ALA A 10 -28.28 -11.12 0.83
N ASP A 11 -29.38 -11.28 0.10
CA ASP A 11 -29.62 -12.30 -0.90
C ASP A 11 -28.51 -12.37 -1.95
N SER A 12 -28.01 -13.58 -2.14
CA SER A 12 -27.12 -13.96 -3.22
C SER A 12 -27.96 -14.51 -4.38
N GLU A 13 -28.13 -13.73 -5.44
CA GLU A 13 -28.65 -14.27 -6.69
C GLU A 13 -27.96 -13.69 -7.93
N SER A 14 -27.42 -14.62 -8.73
CA SER A 14 -27.56 -14.61 -10.19
C SER A 14 -26.69 -13.62 -10.99
N ARG A 15 -25.54 -14.10 -11.50
CA ARG A 15 -25.40 -14.54 -12.92
C ARG A 15 -23.94 -14.79 -13.28
N ARG A 16 -23.59 -16.08 -13.36
CA ARG A 16 -22.51 -16.56 -14.21
C ARG A 16 -22.89 -16.37 -15.68
N LYS A 17 -21.99 -15.83 -16.48
CA LYS A 17 -21.93 -16.10 -17.93
C LYS A 17 -20.54 -16.65 -18.25
N PRO A 18 -20.41 -17.92 -18.68
CA PRO A 18 -19.20 -18.41 -19.30
C PRO A 18 -19.32 -18.18 -20.81
N ASN A 19 -18.51 -17.28 -21.38
CA ASN A 19 -18.34 -17.21 -22.82
C ASN A 19 -16.92 -17.65 -23.18
N ALA A 20 -16.83 -18.93 -23.51
CA ALA A 20 -15.76 -19.51 -24.29
C ALA A 20 -15.82 -18.99 -25.73
N ARG A 21 -14.68 -18.53 -26.26
CA ARG A 21 -14.24 -18.78 -27.64
C ARG A 21 -12.78 -18.36 -27.81
N PHE A 22 -11.89 -19.19 -27.28
CA PHE A 22 -10.49 -19.18 -27.70
C PHE A 22 -10.44 -19.84 -29.07
N THR A 23 -10.46 -19.02 -30.12
CA THR A 23 -10.26 -19.48 -31.49
C THR A 23 -8.76 -19.73 -31.64
N GLY A 24 -8.39 -20.99 -31.79
CA GLY A 24 -7.01 -21.41 -32.05
C GLY A 24 -6.51 -20.73 -33.31
N ARG A 25 -5.60 -19.77 -33.14
CA ARG A 25 -4.60 -19.48 -34.16
C ARG A 25 -3.41 -20.41 -33.89
N PRO A 26 -2.86 -21.08 -34.91
CA PRO A 26 -1.62 -21.81 -34.76
C PRO A 26 -0.52 -20.83 -34.33
N LEU A 27 0.19 -21.18 -33.26
CA LEU A 27 1.47 -20.57 -32.91
C LEU A 27 2.42 -20.85 -34.07
N GLU A 28 2.84 -19.81 -34.78
CA GLU A 28 4.02 -19.88 -35.62
C GLU A 28 5.23 -20.08 -34.69
N ASP A 29 5.69 -21.33 -34.60
CA ASP A 29 6.96 -21.69 -34.01
C ASP A 29 8.10 -21.12 -34.88
N GLY A 30 8.41 -19.84 -34.64
CA GLY A 30 9.41 -19.08 -35.37
C GLY A 30 10.55 -18.62 -34.48
N PHE A 31 11.23 -19.54 -33.77
CA PHE A 31 12.60 -19.27 -33.31
C PHE A 31 13.36 -20.59 -33.08
N THR A 32 13.76 -21.24 -34.16
CA THR A 32 14.83 -22.23 -34.11
C THR A 32 16.16 -21.49 -33.96
N PRO A 33 16.92 -21.71 -32.86
CA PRO A 33 18.27 -21.20 -32.78
C PRO A 33 19.12 -21.92 -33.83
N MET A 34 19.72 -21.13 -34.73
CA MET A 34 20.67 -21.62 -35.71
C MET A 34 21.88 -22.19 -34.95
N HIS A 35 22.02 -23.52 -34.93
CA HIS A 35 23.19 -24.19 -34.40
C HIS A 35 24.37 -23.92 -35.33
N THR A 36 25.17 -22.89 -35.04
CA THR A 36 26.50 -22.75 -35.62
C THR A 36 27.46 -23.70 -34.92
N SER A 37 27.87 -24.74 -35.64
CA SER A 37 28.92 -25.69 -35.24
C SER A 37 30.30 -25.02 -35.26
N ALA A 38 30.59 -24.20 -34.27
CA ALA A 38 31.95 -23.80 -33.91
C ALA A 38 31.94 -23.26 -32.48
N GLY A 39 32.64 -23.98 -31.59
CA GLY A 39 32.69 -23.69 -30.16
C GLY A 39 33.21 -22.29 -29.86
N GLY A 40 32.34 -21.50 -29.23
CA GLY A 40 32.68 -20.24 -28.61
C GLY A 40 31.51 -19.83 -27.72
N TYR A 41 31.62 -20.09 -26.41
CA TYR A 41 30.73 -19.46 -25.44
C TYR A 41 31.04 -17.97 -25.43
N VAL A 42 30.36 -17.21 -26.29
CA VAL A 42 30.28 -15.76 -26.13
C VAL A 42 29.33 -15.54 -24.95
N PRO A 43 29.76 -14.91 -23.85
CA PRO A 43 28.85 -14.58 -22.76
C PRO A 43 27.75 -13.69 -23.35
N GLN A 44 26.54 -14.24 -23.42
CA GLN A 44 25.35 -13.52 -23.83
C GLN A 44 24.98 -12.55 -22.70
N SER A 45 25.79 -11.50 -22.55
CA SER A 45 25.37 -10.28 -21.88
C SER A 45 24.18 -9.77 -22.69
N ARG A 46 22.97 -10.13 -22.24
CA ARG A 46 21.71 -9.62 -22.77
C ARG A 46 21.74 -8.10 -22.68
N PHE A 47 22.21 -7.47 -23.74
CA PHE A 47 21.77 -6.14 -24.08
C PHE A 47 20.28 -6.28 -24.32
N LEU A 48 19.49 -5.90 -23.31
CA LEU A 48 18.10 -5.53 -23.56
C LEU A 48 18.16 -4.52 -24.71
N THR A 49 17.42 -4.81 -25.78
CA THR A 49 17.34 -3.87 -26.90
C THR A 49 16.87 -2.53 -26.36
N VAL A 50 17.27 -1.43 -26.98
CA VAL A 50 16.84 -0.08 -26.57
C VAL A 50 15.30 -0.02 -26.48
N ASP A 51 14.59 -0.73 -27.36
CA ASP A 51 13.12 -0.88 -27.29
C ASP A 51 12.61 -1.66 -26.08
N GLN A 52 13.36 -2.66 -25.58
CA GLN A 52 13.04 -3.33 -24.32
C GLN A 52 13.36 -2.46 -23.11
N GLN A 53 14.43 -1.66 -23.15
CA GLN A 53 14.68 -0.66 -22.09
C GLN A 53 13.64 0.44 -22.09
N ILE A 54 13.24 0.94 -23.26
CA ILE A 54 12.15 1.92 -23.40
C ILE A 54 10.82 1.30 -22.95
N ASN A 55 10.53 0.03 -23.28
CA ASN A 55 9.33 -0.64 -22.78
C ASN A 55 9.39 -0.94 -21.28
N LEU A 56 10.55 -1.27 -20.70
CA LEU A 56 10.71 -1.46 -19.25
C LEU A 56 10.63 -0.12 -18.50
N GLU A 57 11.20 0.95 -19.05
CA GLU A 57 10.99 2.31 -18.54
C GLU A 57 9.53 2.74 -18.67
N ARG A 58 8.83 2.32 -19.73
CA ARG A 58 7.40 2.58 -19.93
C ARG A 58 6.48 1.72 -19.07
N GLU A 59 6.90 0.51 -18.71
CA GLU A 59 6.19 -0.36 -17.75
C GLU A 59 6.39 0.13 -16.31
N GLY A 60 7.53 0.78 -16.02
CA GLY A 60 7.86 1.38 -14.72
C GLY A 60 7.39 2.83 -14.54
N THR A 61 7.25 3.60 -15.61
CA THR A 61 6.68 4.94 -15.58
C THR A 61 5.17 4.83 -15.78
N ALA A 62 4.38 5.48 -14.92
CA ALA A 62 2.92 5.51 -15.05
C ALA A 62 2.47 6.40 -16.22
N GLU A 63 3.01 6.18 -17.41
CA GLU A 63 2.75 7.01 -18.58
C GLU A 63 1.33 6.75 -19.09
N LEU A 64 0.40 7.63 -18.74
CA LEU A 64 -0.99 7.59 -19.20
C LEU A 64 -1.04 7.95 -20.69
N THR A 65 -0.94 6.94 -21.57
CA THR A 65 -1.11 7.16 -23.02
C THR A 65 -2.59 7.28 -23.43
N ASN A 66 -3.53 6.97 -22.53
CA ASN A 66 -4.96 7.10 -22.81
C ASN A 66 -5.48 8.45 -22.30
N ASP A 67 -5.77 9.37 -23.22
CA ASP A 67 -6.53 10.57 -22.92
C ASP A 67 -7.99 10.17 -22.55
N PRO A 68 -8.47 10.48 -21.34
CA PRO A 68 -9.80 10.10 -20.86
C PRO A 68 -10.94 10.73 -21.66
N ARG A 69 -10.65 11.74 -22.50
CA ARG A 69 -11.64 12.30 -23.44
C ARG A 69 -12.01 11.31 -24.54
N PHE A 70 -11.13 10.35 -24.85
CA PHE A 70 -11.32 9.37 -25.91
C PHE A 70 -11.59 7.96 -25.39
N PHE A 71 -11.24 7.66 -24.13
CA PHE A 71 -11.48 6.36 -23.51
C PHE A 71 -12.39 6.50 -22.29
N VAL A 72 -13.57 5.86 -22.38
CA VAL A 72 -14.57 5.82 -21.30
C VAL A 72 -14.04 5.17 -20.02
N GLU A 73 -13.01 4.31 -20.12
CA GLU A 73 -12.38 3.66 -18.97
C GLU A 73 -10.93 4.12 -18.80
N ASN A 74 -10.67 4.89 -17.74
CA ASN A 74 -9.33 5.34 -17.43
C ASN A 74 -8.53 4.23 -16.71
N VAL A 75 -7.26 4.03 -17.10
CA VAL A 75 -6.35 3.09 -16.43
C VAL A 75 -6.16 3.46 -14.95
N ILE A 76 -6.18 4.76 -14.61
CA ILE A 76 -6.10 5.20 -13.20
C ILE A 76 -7.30 4.69 -12.40
N GLU A 77 -8.52 4.74 -12.94
CA GLU A 77 -9.72 4.29 -12.22
C GLU A 77 -9.68 2.79 -11.95
N LYS A 78 -9.22 1.98 -12.92
CA LYS A 78 -9.03 0.53 -12.72
C LYS A 78 -8.02 0.23 -11.61
N ARG A 79 -6.90 0.96 -11.59
CA ARG A 79 -5.88 0.83 -10.54
C ARG A 79 -6.39 1.32 -9.19
N LEU A 80 -7.18 2.40 -9.18
CA LEU A 80 -7.78 2.97 -8.00
C LEU A 80 -8.79 2.00 -7.37
N ALA A 81 -9.60 1.33 -8.18
CA ALA A 81 -10.52 0.29 -7.71
C ALA A 81 -9.76 -0.90 -7.08
N ALA A 82 -8.64 -1.32 -7.68
CA ALA A 82 -7.78 -2.35 -7.08
C ALA A 82 -7.17 -1.91 -5.74
N PHE A 83 -6.71 -0.65 -5.64
CA PHE A 83 -6.20 -0.09 -4.39
C PHE A 83 -7.28 0.06 -3.32
N GLN A 84 -8.51 0.37 -3.71
CA GLN A 84 -9.64 0.41 -2.80
C GLN A 84 -9.90 -0.98 -2.19
N ALA A 85 -9.90 -2.03 -3.01
CA ALA A 85 -10.05 -3.41 -2.52
C ALA A 85 -8.92 -3.79 -1.55
N LEU A 86 -7.66 -3.45 -1.88
CA LEU A 86 -6.53 -3.68 -0.98
C LEU A 86 -6.65 -2.91 0.34
N ALA A 87 -7.07 -1.64 0.29
CA ALA A 87 -7.27 -0.83 1.48
C ALA A 87 -8.31 -1.46 2.44
N ILE A 88 -9.41 -1.98 1.89
CA ILE A 88 -10.43 -2.69 2.68
C ILE A 88 -9.86 -3.95 3.33
N ILE A 89 -9.10 -4.76 2.60
CA ILE A 89 -8.47 -5.97 3.13
C ILE A 89 -7.50 -5.63 4.26
N THR A 90 -6.64 -4.62 4.06
CA THR A 90 -5.69 -4.18 5.09
C THR A 90 -6.38 -3.61 6.33
N ALA A 91 -7.52 -2.93 6.15
CA ALA A 91 -8.29 -2.42 7.29
C ALA A 91 -8.88 -3.57 8.13
N ILE A 92 -9.40 -4.61 7.49
CA ILE A 92 -9.91 -5.81 8.18
C ILE A 92 -8.76 -6.53 8.91
N MET A 93 -7.61 -6.68 8.26
CA MET A 93 -6.44 -7.30 8.90
C MET A 93 -5.92 -6.50 10.10
N ALA A 94 -5.89 -5.17 10.00
CA ALA A 94 -5.55 -4.30 11.12
C ALA A 94 -6.56 -4.46 12.27
N GLU A 95 -7.85 -4.58 11.98
CA GLU A 95 -8.87 -4.79 13.02
C GLU A 95 -8.66 -6.13 13.76
N GLU A 96 -8.46 -7.22 13.01
CA GLU A 96 -8.31 -8.56 13.60
C GLU A 96 -6.97 -8.74 14.35
N SER A 97 -5.87 -8.19 13.81
CA SER A 97 -4.59 -8.17 14.52
C SER A 97 -4.66 -7.31 15.78
N GLY A 98 -5.38 -6.18 15.74
CA GLY A 98 -5.64 -5.34 16.90
C GLY A 98 -6.41 -6.08 18.00
N LYS A 99 -7.51 -6.76 17.66
CA LYS A 99 -8.27 -7.58 18.63
C LYS A 99 -7.39 -8.64 19.27
N THR A 100 -6.65 -9.39 18.45
CA THR A 100 -5.75 -10.46 18.92
C THR A 100 -4.67 -9.92 19.86
N LEU A 101 -4.14 -8.72 19.59
CA LEU A 101 -3.15 -8.07 20.44
C LEU A 101 -3.70 -7.71 21.83
N PHE A 102 -4.96 -7.27 21.90
CA PHE A 102 -5.61 -6.90 23.17
C PHE A 102 -6.16 -8.08 23.96
N GLU A 103 -6.48 -9.20 23.30
CA GLU A 103 -6.95 -10.43 23.96
C GLU A 103 -5.82 -11.20 24.67
N LEU A 104 -4.55 -10.90 24.38
CA LEU A 104 -3.42 -11.61 24.97
C LEU A 104 -3.30 -11.34 26.48
N SER A 105 -3.30 -12.41 27.27
CA SER A 105 -3.19 -12.35 28.74
C SER A 105 -1.84 -11.74 29.15
N LYS A 106 -1.86 -10.72 30.01
CA LYS A 106 -0.66 -9.96 30.45
C LYS A 106 0.18 -10.67 31.52
N GLU A 107 -0.04 -11.96 31.73
CA GLU A 107 0.59 -12.74 32.80
C GLU A 107 1.84 -13.44 32.25
N PHE A 108 2.99 -12.80 32.39
CA PHE A 108 4.29 -13.38 32.07
C PHE A 108 4.95 -13.96 33.33
N CYS A 109 5.35 -15.23 33.28
CA CYS A 109 6.04 -15.91 34.36
C CYS A 109 7.51 -16.11 33.98
N TRP A 110 8.41 -15.51 34.74
CA TRP A 110 9.85 -15.52 34.45
C TRP A 110 10.60 -16.65 35.19
N GLU A 111 9.92 -17.74 35.55
CA GLU A 111 10.49 -18.79 36.40
C GLU A 111 10.52 -20.18 35.75
N GLY A 112 11.69 -20.81 35.78
CA GLY A 112 11.90 -22.21 35.40
C GLY A 112 11.70 -22.49 33.90
N GLU A 113 11.21 -23.69 33.58
CA GLU A 113 10.98 -24.16 32.20
C GLU A 113 9.92 -23.33 31.44
N GLN A 114 9.15 -22.50 32.14
CA GLN A 114 8.09 -21.66 31.56
C GLN A 114 8.63 -20.41 30.84
N ILE A 115 9.88 -20.04 31.10
CA ILE A 115 10.53 -18.88 30.45
C ILE A 115 10.52 -19.03 28.93
N VAL A 116 10.77 -20.25 28.42
CA VAL A 116 10.80 -20.51 26.96
C VAL A 116 9.43 -20.24 26.34
N ILE A 117 8.35 -20.66 27.00
CA ILE A 117 6.98 -20.45 26.52
C ILE A 117 6.63 -18.95 26.55
N SER A 118 6.99 -18.25 27.63
CA SER A 118 6.80 -16.79 27.72
C SER A 118 7.61 -16.03 26.67
N LEU A 119 8.80 -16.48 26.30
CA LEU A 119 9.58 -15.88 25.21
C LEU A 119 8.94 -16.10 23.83
N ILE A 120 8.38 -17.29 23.57
CA ILE A 120 7.65 -17.57 22.33
C ILE A 120 6.39 -16.70 22.22
N GLU A 121 5.63 -16.60 23.31
CA GLU A 121 4.46 -15.73 23.39
C GLU A 121 4.82 -14.26 23.18
N LEU A 122 5.91 -13.81 23.80
CA LEU A 122 6.43 -12.45 23.65
C LEU A 122 6.88 -12.16 22.21
N ALA A 123 7.58 -13.11 21.57
CA ALA A 123 7.95 -13.00 20.16
C ALA A 123 6.70 -12.90 19.27
N GLY A 124 5.69 -13.74 19.51
CA GLY A 124 4.39 -13.66 18.85
C GLY A 124 3.72 -12.30 19.07
N PHE A 125 3.74 -11.75 20.29
CA PHE A 125 3.19 -10.43 20.59
C PHE A 125 3.85 -9.32 19.77
N PHE A 126 5.18 -9.27 19.73
CA PHE A 126 5.89 -8.25 18.95
C PHE A 126 5.68 -8.40 17.44
N MET A 127 5.63 -9.64 16.93
CA MET A 127 5.30 -9.90 15.53
C MET A 127 3.89 -9.42 15.18
N MET A 128 2.90 -9.69 16.04
CA MET A 128 1.52 -9.24 15.85
C MET A 128 1.39 -7.72 15.91
N ALA A 129 2.10 -7.07 16.85
CA ALA A 129 2.16 -5.62 16.93
C ALA A 129 2.79 -5.00 15.66
N GLY A 130 3.83 -5.64 15.11
CA GLY A 130 4.43 -5.25 13.85
C GLY A 130 3.47 -5.38 12.66
N VAL A 131 2.72 -6.48 12.58
CA VAL A 131 1.68 -6.68 11.55
C VAL A 131 0.62 -5.59 11.64
N PHE A 132 0.06 -5.37 12.83
CA PHE A 132 -0.92 -4.32 13.08
C PHE A 132 -0.43 -2.95 12.58
N PHE A 133 0.83 -2.62 12.87
CA PHE A 133 1.44 -1.38 12.39
C PHE A 133 1.62 -1.33 10.87
N MET A 134 2.13 -2.41 10.25
CA MET A 134 2.28 -2.50 8.79
C MET A 134 0.94 -2.33 8.07
N ASP A 135 -0.12 -2.96 8.58
CA ASP A 135 -1.46 -2.88 8.02
C ASP A 135 -2.07 -1.48 8.20
N LEU A 136 -1.89 -0.84 9.36
CA LEU A 136 -2.31 0.56 9.56
C LEU A 136 -1.60 1.51 8.61
N MET A 137 -0.29 1.36 8.42
CA MET A 137 0.50 2.19 7.51
C MET A 137 0.09 1.98 6.05
N ALA A 138 -0.10 0.72 5.63
CA ALA A 138 -0.59 0.41 4.29
C ALA A 138 -1.99 0.99 4.05
N CYS A 139 -2.92 0.81 5.00
CA CYS A 139 -4.26 1.35 4.94
C CYS A 139 -4.26 2.88 4.85
N ALA A 140 -3.42 3.56 5.64
CA ALA A 140 -3.29 5.01 5.62
C ALA A 140 -2.76 5.53 4.27
N VAL A 141 -1.68 4.94 3.74
CA VAL A 141 -1.12 5.32 2.42
C VAL A 141 -2.17 5.16 1.32
N LEU A 142 -2.81 3.98 1.25
CA LEU A 142 -3.77 3.68 0.19
C LEU A 142 -5.01 4.58 0.28
N SER A 143 -5.51 4.84 1.48
CA SER A 143 -6.67 5.70 1.70
C SER A 143 -6.38 7.17 1.37
N LEU A 144 -5.24 7.70 1.81
CA LEU A 144 -4.82 9.07 1.50
C LEU A 144 -4.63 9.27 0.00
N GLN A 145 -3.95 8.33 -0.66
CA GLN A 145 -3.75 8.38 -2.10
C GLN A 145 -5.08 8.36 -2.85
N LEU A 146 -6.02 7.49 -2.42
CA LEU A 146 -7.35 7.40 -3.04
C LEU A 146 -8.14 8.70 -2.85
N PHE A 147 -8.15 9.22 -1.63
CA PHE A 147 -8.83 10.47 -1.30
C PHE A 147 -8.31 11.66 -2.11
N TYR A 148 -6.99 11.88 -2.14
CA TYR A 148 -6.41 13.01 -2.87
C TYR A 148 -6.57 12.87 -4.38
N THR A 149 -6.45 11.65 -4.92
CA THR A 149 -6.64 11.40 -6.35
C THR A 149 -8.06 11.77 -6.75
N ILE A 150 -9.09 11.23 -6.07
CA ILE A 150 -10.50 11.55 -6.34
C ILE A 150 -10.75 13.06 -6.22
N ARG A 151 -10.17 13.71 -5.20
CA ARG A 151 -10.32 15.15 -5.00
C ARG A 151 -9.72 15.96 -6.14
N LEU A 152 -8.56 15.58 -6.69
CA LEU A 152 -7.94 16.26 -7.82
C LEU A 152 -8.74 16.05 -9.11
N PHE A 153 -9.29 14.84 -9.31
CA PHE A 153 -10.13 14.52 -10.46
C PHE A 153 -11.37 15.42 -10.57
N THR A 154 -11.92 15.90 -9.45
CA THR A 154 -13.12 16.75 -9.44
C THR A 154 -12.83 18.25 -9.63
N ILE A 155 -11.56 18.67 -9.73
CA ILE A 155 -11.18 20.08 -9.95
C ILE A 155 -11.29 20.46 -11.44
N GLY A 156 -12.53 20.46 -11.95
CA GLY A 156 -12.88 21.00 -13.28
C GLY A 156 -12.16 20.34 -14.47
N GLN A 157 -12.04 21.08 -15.57
CA GLN A 157 -11.51 20.55 -16.85
C GLN A 157 -10.02 20.19 -16.81
N THR A 158 -9.26 20.75 -15.86
CA THR A 158 -7.83 20.46 -15.63
C THR A 158 -7.60 19.42 -14.53
N GLY A 159 -8.65 18.95 -13.86
CA GLY A 159 -8.54 18.06 -12.70
C GLY A 159 -7.82 16.75 -13.03
N PHE A 160 -8.05 16.23 -14.24
CA PHE A 160 -7.38 15.04 -14.74
C PHE A 160 -5.86 15.21 -14.83
N ASP A 161 -5.36 16.30 -15.42
CA ASP A 161 -3.92 16.54 -15.55
C ASP A 161 -3.26 16.69 -14.18
N LYS A 162 -3.94 17.37 -13.24
CA LYS A 162 -3.49 17.50 -11.85
C LYS A 162 -3.42 16.13 -11.15
N ALA A 163 -4.46 15.30 -11.30
CA ALA A 163 -4.51 13.96 -10.71
C ALA A 163 -3.45 13.03 -11.30
N SER A 164 -3.23 13.05 -12.62
CA SER A 164 -2.21 12.26 -13.31
C SER A 164 -0.80 12.60 -12.83
N ARG A 165 -0.50 13.90 -12.68
CA ARG A 165 0.79 14.38 -12.16
C ARG A 165 1.03 13.96 -10.71
N PHE A 166 0.03 14.13 -9.84
CA PHE A 166 0.10 13.67 -8.44
C PHE A 166 0.29 12.15 -8.34
N TYR A 167 -0.43 11.40 -9.17
CA TYR A 167 -0.37 9.94 -9.18
C TYR A 167 0.99 9.39 -9.63
N SER A 168 1.68 10.12 -10.52
CA SER A 168 2.97 9.77 -11.11
C SER A 168 4.17 10.33 -10.33
N ASP A 169 3.92 11.09 -9.26
CA ASP A 169 5.00 11.65 -8.45
C ASP A 169 5.86 10.55 -7.81
N ARG A 170 7.19 10.70 -7.91
CA ARG A 170 8.15 9.68 -7.46
C ARG A 170 8.06 9.43 -5.95
N LYS A 171 7.78 10.45 -5.13
CA LYS A 171 7.65 10.28 -3.68
C LYS A 171 6.42 9.44 -3.35
N ILE A 172 5.29 9.74 -3.98
CA ILE A 172 4.03 8.98 -3.80
C ILE A 172 4.18 7.54 -4.30
N TRP A 173 4.88 7.34 -5.41
CA TRP A 173 5.19 6.01 -5.94
C TRP A 173 5.94 5.14 -4.93
N VAL A 174 7.01 5.66 -4.32
CA VAL A 174 7.80 4.92 -3.32
C VAL A 174 6.96 4.52 -2.12
N TRP A 175 6.11 5.43 -1.63
CA TRP A 175 5.20 5.13 -0.51
C TRP A 175 4.19 4.04 -0.87
N ARG A 176 3.65 4.06 -2.08
CA ARG A 176 2.72 3.05 -2.59
C ARG A 176 3.37 1.68 -2.71
N GLU A 177 4.57 1.60 -3.28
CA GLU A 177 5.32 0.35 -3.40
C GLU A 177 5.65 -0.24 -2.02
N ARG A 178 5.99 0.63 -1.07
CA ARG A 178 6.21 0.24 0.32
C ARG A 178 4.92 -0.26 0.99
N ALA A 179 3.79 0.38 0.76
CA ALA A 179 2.50 -0.07 1.26
C ALA A 179 2.13 -1.46 0.71
N ILE A 180 2.29 -1.69 -0.60
CA ILE A 180 2.05 -3.01 -1.22
C ILE A 180 2.99 -4.07 -0.61
N SER A 181 4.26 -3.71 -0.38
CA SER A 181 5.22 -4.58 0.29
C SER A 181 4.80 -4.92 1.72
N PHE A 182 4.25 -3.96 2.46
CA PHE A 182 3.71 -4.18 3.80
C PHE A 182 2.51 -5.12 3.79
N VAL A 183 1.57 -5.00 2.84
CA VAL A 183 0.45 -5.95 2.72
C VAL A 183 0.97 -7.36 2.46
N LYS A 184 1.91 -7.50 1.52
CA LYS A 184 2.47 -8.80 1.13
C LYS A 184 3.18 -9.49 2.31
N TRP A 185 4.05 -8.77 3.01
CA TRP A 185 4.79 -9.32 4.15
C TRP A 185 3.91 -9.43 5.41
N GLY A 186 2.96 -8.52 5.59
CA GLY A 186 2.00 -8.50 6.70
C GLY A 186 1.20 -9.79 6.77
N ILE A 187 0.69 -10.28 5.64
CA ILE A 187 -0.04 -11.56 5.57
C ILE A 187 0.82 -12.75 6.06
N VAL A 188 2.08 -12.82 5.64
CA VAL A 188 2.99 -13.91 6.02
C VAL A 188 3.31 -13.84 7.51
N ILE A 189 3.62 -12.65 8.01
CA ILE A 189 3.98 -12.43 9.42
C ILE A 189 2.74 -12.65 10.32
N PHE A 190 1.55 -12.27 9.87
CA PHE A 190 0.28 -12.49 10.58
C PHE A 190 0.03 -13.99 10.85
N MET A 191 0.18 -14.83 9.82
CA MET A 191 0.01 -16.27 9.94
C MET A 191 1.03 -16.89 10.89
N LEU A 192 2.31 -16.48 10.77
CA LEU A 192 3.38 -16.97 11.63
C LEU A 192 3.18 -16.53 13.10
N SER A 193 2.80 -15.27 13.31
CA SER A 193 2.52 -14.70 14.61
C SER A 193 1.35 -15.39 15.31
N THR A 194 0.28 -15.69 14.56
CA THR A 194 -0.90 -16.42 15.07
C THR A 194 -0.49 -17.83 15.52
N GLY A 195 0.39 -18.50 14.77
CA GLY A 195 0.94 -19.80 15.15
C GLY A 195 1.71 -19.77 16.47
N PHE A 196 2.57 -18.76 16.68
CA PHE A 196 3.27 -18.59 17.96
C PHE A 196 2.32 -18.37 19.13
N MET A 197 1.33 -17.49 18.97
CA MET A 197 0.32 -17.24 20.01
C MET A 197 -0.52 -18.48 20.33
N MET A 198 -0.96 -19.22 19.30
CA MET A 198 -1.73 -20.45 19.47
C MET A 198 -0.91 -21.55 20.16
N SER A 199 0.38 -21.66 19.83
CA SER A 199 1.28 -22.60 20.51
C SER A 199 1.38 -22.30 22.01
N ALA A 200 1.59 -21.04 22.40
CA ALA A 200 1.64 -20.63 23.80
C ALA A 200 0.31 -20.89 24.53
N LYS A 201 -0.81 -20.64 23.86
CA LYS A 201 -2.14 -20.90 24.41
C LYS A 201 -2.38 -22.38 24.71
N PHE A 202 -2.01 -23.28 23.79
CA PHE A 202 -2.13 -24.72 24.02
C PHE A 202 -1.30 -25.22 25.20
N TYR A 203 -0.08 -24.68 25.37
CA TYR A 203 0.76 -25.01 26.53
C TYR A 203 0.12 -24.55 27.84
N LYS A 204 -0.50 -23.36 27.89
CA LYS A 204 -1.17 -22.84 29.08
C LYS A 204 -2.45 -23.61 29.42
N ASP A 205 -3.27 -23.91 28.41
CA ASP A 205 -4.55 -24.59 28.61
C ASP A 205 -4.36 -26.05 29.05
N GLY A 206 -3.35 -26.74 28.50
CA GLY A 206 -3.02 -28.13 28.82
C GLY A 206 -2.26 -28.37 30.13
N ALA A 207 -1.82 -27.31 30.84
CA ALA A 207 -1.09 -27.45 32.08
C ALA A 207 -2.00 -27.91 33.25
N PRO A 208 -1.51 -28.78 34.17
CA PRO A 208 -2.27 -29.23 35.34
C PRO A 208 -2.61 -28.08 36.30
N GLU A 209 -3.76 -28.15 36.99
CA GLU A 209 -4.31 -27.08 37.84
C GLU A 209 -3.35 -26.63 38.96
N SER A 210 -2.53 -27.55 39.48
CA SER A 210 -1.52 -27.24 40.51
C SER A 210 -0.45 -26.26 40.04
N VAL A 211 -0.17 -26.21 38.74
CA VAL A 211 0.74 -25.23 38.14
C VAL A 211 -0.01 -23.91 37.93
N LYS A 212 -1.29 -23.94 37.59
CA LYS A 212 -2.18 -22.76 37.43
C LYS A 212 -2.25 -21.92 38.71
N GLU A 213 -2.37 -22.53 39.88
CA GLU A 213 -2.39 -21.80 41.16
C GLU A 213 -1.09 -21.09 41.51
N LYS A 214 0.07 -21.65 41.12
CA LYS A 214 1.37 -21.00 41.36
C LYS A 214 1.51 -19.66 40.61
N PHE A 215 0.87 -19.51 39.45
CA PHE A 215 0.87 -18.25 38.70
C PHE A 215 0.14 -17.13 39.46
N LYS A 216 -0.92 -17.46 40.20
CA LYS A 216 -1.77 -16.45 40.86
C LYS A 216 -1.11 -15.80 42.07
N ASN A 217 -0.19 -16.51 42.73
CA ASN A 217 0.35 -16.08 44.02
C ASN A 217 1.71 -15.35 43.96
N LYS A 218 2.34 -15.20 42.79
CA LYS A 218 3.68 -14.57 42.71
C LYS A 218 3.64 -13.12 42.25
N SER A 219 3.43 -12.23 43.23
CA SER A 219 3.47 -10.77 43.13
C SER A 219 4.85 -10.18 42.75
N GLU A 220 5.92 -10.98 42.68
CA GLU A 220 7.28 -10.50 42.37
C GLU A 220 7.52 -10.22 40.87
N ALA A 221 6.62 -10.63 39.97
CA ALA A 221 6.72 -10.35 38.52
C ALA A 221 6.41 -8.89 38.12
N VAL A 222 6.11 -8.01 39.08
CA VAL A 222 5.68 -6.62 38.82
C VAL A 222 6.76 -5.80 38.12
N ILE A 223 8.05 -6.04 38.36
CA ILE A 223 9.14 -5.28 37.74
C ILE A 223 9.27 -5.59 36.26
N GLY A 224 9.24 -6.89 35.88
CA GLY A 224 9.33 -7.31 34.48
C GLY A 224 8.17 -6.77 33.64
N ASN A 225 6.95 -6.83 34.18
CA ASN A 225 5.77 -6.30 33.51
C ASN A 225 5.83 -4.77 33.31
N LYS A 226 6.43 -4.03 34.26
CA LYS A 226 6.65 -2.57 34.10
C LYS A 226 7.63 -2.27 32.97
N ILE A 227 8.76 -2.98 32.91
CA ILE A 227 9.76 -2.80 31.85
C ILE A 227 9.15 -3.13 30.49
N LEU A 228 8.42 -4.24 30.39
CA LEU A 228 7.74 -4.64 29.15
C LEU A 228 6.68 -3.63 28.72
N ALA A 229 5.89 -3.09 29.67
CA ALA A 229 4.90 -2.06 29.40
C ALA A 229 5.55 -0.77 28.88
N VAL A 230 6.66 -0.32 29.49
CA VAL A 230 7.40 0.86 29.02
C VAL A 230 8.01 0.60 27.64
N GLY A 231 8.63 -0.55 27.42
CA GLY A 231 9.19 -0.92 26.11
C GLY A 231 8.13 -0.96 25.02
N THR A 232 6.98 -1.56 25.30
CA THR A 232 5.83 -1.60 24.39
C THR A 232 5.34 -0.19 24.09
N LEU A 233 5.20 0.67 25.10
CA LEU A 233 4.81 2.07 24.92
C LEU A 233 5.77 2.83 24.00
N LEU A 234 7.08 2.64 24.17
CA LEU A 234 8.09 3.28 23.31
C LEU A 234 7.97 2.82 21.85
N VAL A 235 7.70 1.53 21.61
CA VAL A 235 7.45 1.02 20.25
C VAL A 235 6.22 1.66 19.63
N PHE A 236 5.12 1.80 20.38
CA PHE A 236 3.92 2.48 19.89
C PHE A 236 4.12 3.98 19.64
N LEU A 237 4.98 4.65 20.43
CA LEU A 237 5.34 6.05 20.19
C LEU A 237 6.16 6.19 18.90
N ASP A 238 7.09 5.27 18.63
CA ASP A 238 7.83 5.24 17.37
C ASP A 238 6.90 5.01 16.17
N PHE A 239 5.93 4.11 16.30
CA PHE A 239 4.90 3.88 15.29
C PHE A 239 4.06 5.13 15.02
N ALA A 240 3.61 5.82 16.06
CA ALA A 240 2.87 7.07 15.94
C ALA A 240 3.69 8.17 15.25
N TRP A 241 4.99 8.26 15.54
CA TRP A 241 5.91 9.18 14.87
C TRP A 241 6.02 8.90 13.37
N HIS A 242 6.16 7.64 12.98
CA HIS A 242 6.21 7.23 11.57
C HIS A 242 4.89 7.52 10.83
N ALA A 243 3.74 7.26 11.46
CA ALA A 243 2.43 7.58 10.90
C ALA A 243 2.24 9.09 10.70
N ARG A 244 2.69 9.90 11.67
CA ARG A 244 2.68 11.37 11.54
C ARG A 244 3.54 11.83 10.36
N ARG A 245 4.75 11.30 10.23
CA ARG A 245 5.67 11.66 9.13
C ARG A 245 5.05 11.33 7.77
N LEU A 246 4.46 10.15 7.64
CA LEU A 246 3.73 9.73 6.44
C LEU A 246 2.63 10.74 6.05
N ALA A 247 1.82 11.17 7.01
CA ALA A 247 0.72 12.10 6.76
C ALA A 247 1.22 13.48 6.31
N LEU A 248 2.31 13.97 6.91
CA LEU A 248 2.93 15.23 6.52
C LEU A 248 3.47 15.16 5.08
N ASP A 249 4.23 14.13 4.74
CA ASP A 249 4.82 13.94 3.40
C ASP A 249 3.73 13.91 2.30
N HIS A 250 2.61 13.24 2.56
CA HIS A 250 1.47 13.21 1.63
C HIS A 250 0.79 14.57 1.50
N SER A 251 0.63 15.30 2.61
CA SER A 251 0.00 16.62 2.60
C SER A 251 0.85 17.65 1.85
N GLU A 252 2.17 17.62 2.01
CA GLU A 252 3.11 18.50 1.32
C GLU A 252 3.10 18.24 -0.19
N THR A 253 3.19 16.98 -0.59
CA THR A 253 3.18 16.59 -2.01
C THR A 253 1.85 16.95 -2.68
N PHE A 254 0.73 16.82 -1.95
CA PHE A 254 -0.58 17.27 -2.42
C PHE A 254 -0.62 18.78 -2.68
N ILE A 255 -0.11 19.60 -1.74
CA ILE A 255 -0.08 21.07 -1.87
C ILE A 255 0.82 21.48 -3.04
N GLU A 256 1.98 20.86 -3.19
CA GLU A 256 2.92 21.11 -4.30
C GLU A 256 2.26 20.80 -5.66
N CYS A 257 1.58 19.66 -5.78
CA CYS A 257 0.87 19.30 -7.00
C CYS A 257 -0.31 20.23 -7.30
N ALA A 258 -1.09 20.61 -6.28
CA ALA A 258 -2.25 21.49 -6.43
C ALA A 258 -1.85 22.88 -6.95
N THR A 259 -0.75 23.43 -6.43
CA THR A 259 -0.28 24.80 -6.72
C THR A 259 0.59 24.90 -7.99
N SER A 260 1.36 23.86 -8.34
CA SER A 260 2.29 23.91 -9.50
C SER A 260 1.60 24.17 -10.85
N VAL A 261 0.35 23.72 -11.02
CA VAL A 261 -0.39 23.91 -12.28
C VAL A 261 -0.96 25.32 -12.40
N ASP A 262 -1.24 25.98 -11.28
CA ASP A 262 -1.72 27.36 -11.29
C ASP A 262 -0.60 28.33 -11.71
N MET A 263 0.66 27.98 -11.43
CA MET A 263 1.81 28.70 -11.98
C MET A 263 1.98 28.48 -13.48
N ILE A 264 1.76 27.27 -13.99
CA ILE A 264 1.84 26.99 -15.44
C ILE A 264 0.70 27.70 -16.18
N SER A 265 -0.51 27.70 -15.64
CA SER A 265 -1.65 28.39 -16.26
C SER A 265 -1.45 29.90 -16.28
N THR A 266 -0.90 30.46 -15.21
CA THR A 266 -0.55 31.89 -15.11
C THR A 266 0.55 32.24 -16.11
N HIS A 267 1.61 31.43 -16.20
CA HIS A 267 2.70 31.67 -17.14
C HIS A 267 2.25 31.51 -18.60
N ARG A 268 1.36 30.56 -18.90
CA ARG A 268 0.79 30.39 -20.25
C ARG A 268 -0.15 31.55 -20.60
N GLY A 269 -0.89 32.06 -19.63
CA GLY A 269 -1.70 33.27 -19.76
C GLY A 269 -0.86 34.50 -20.10
N ASP A 270 0.24 34.72 -19.37
CA ASP A 270 1.17 35.82 -19.62
C ASP A 270 1.85 35.70 -21.00
N LEU A 271 2.31 34.51 -21.38
CA LEU A 271 2.85 34.25 -22.73
C LEU A 271 1.82 34.55 -23.83
N THR A 272 0.58 34.13 -23.65
CA THR A 272 -0.49 34.36 -24.64
C THR A 272 -0.82 35.85 -24.73
N ALA A 273 -0.90 36.55 -23.59
CA ALA A 273 -1.11 38.00 -23.55
C ALA A 273 0.03 38.77 -24.25
N ARG A 274 1.28 38.36 -24.03
CA ARG A 274 2.45 38.95 -24.71
C ARG A 274 2.46 38.69 -26.21
N LEU A 275 2.03 37.51 -26.65
CA LEU A 275 1.91 37.20 -28.08
C LEU A 275 0.83 38.04 -28.75
N VAL A 276 -0.35 38.15 -28.13
CA VAL A 276 -1.44 39.01 -28.63
C VAL A 276 -0.99 40.47 -28.70
N GLN A 277 -0.33 40.98 -27.65
CA GLN A 277 0.18 42.36 -27.65
C GLN A 277 1.19 42.60 -28.78
N ARG A 278 2.08 41.62 -29.04
CA ARG A 278 3.08 41.70 -30.10
C ARG A 278 2.44 41.72 -31.49
N ASP A 279 1.39 40.94 -31.71
CA ASP A 279 0.68 40.90 -32.99
C ASP A 279 -0.11 42.20 -33.21
N SER A 280 -0.77 42.74 -32.18
CA SER A 280 -1.41 44.07 -32.27
C SER A 280 -0.42 45.17 -32.60
N SER A 281 0.77 45.18 -31.98
CA SER A 281 1.82 46.17 -32.32
C SER A 281 2.27 46.08 -33.78
N ARG A 282 2.35 44.87 -34.35
CA ARG A 282 2.70 44.68 -35.76
C ARG A 282 1.60 45.16 -36.72
N GLU A 283 0.34 45.00 -36.37
CA GLU A 283 -0.77 45.54 -37.16
C GLU A 283 -0.75 47.07 -37.21
N TYR A 284 -0.42 47.74 -36.10
CA TYR A 284 -0.26 49.20 -36.07
C TYR A 284 0.93 49.69 -36.91
N GLU A 285 2.05 48.97 -36.92
CA GLU A 285 3.19 49.29 -37.79
C GLU A 285 2.88 49.08 -39.28
N ALA A 286 2.06 48.08 -39.61
CA ALA A 286 1.66 47.80 -40.99
C ALA A 286 0.64 48.81 -41.55
N ALA A 287 -0.18 49.41 -40.69
CA ALA A 287 -1.22 50.38 -41.05
C ALA A 287 -0.71 51.84 -41.16
N GLY A 288 0.54 52.04 -41.60
CA GLY A 288 1.22 53.34 -41.65
C GLY A 288 0.41 54.49 -42.28
N PRO A 289 0.76 55.75 -41.94
CA PRO A 289 -0.02 56.95 -42.24
C PRO A 289 -0.22 57.24 -43.74
#